data_AF-A0AAV2D9Y9-F1
#
_entry.id   AF-A0AAV2D9Y9-F1
#
_cell.length_a   1.000
_cell.length_b   1.000
_cell.length_c   1.000
_cell.angle_alpha   90.00
_cell.angle_beta   90.00
_cell.angle_gamma   90.00
#
_symmetry.space_group_name_H-M   'P 1'
#
loop_
_entity.id
_entity.type
_entity.pdbx_description
1 polymer ?
#
loop_
_entity_poly.entity_id
_entity_poly.type
_entity_poly.pdbx_seq_one_letter_code
_entity_poly.pdbx_strand_id
1 'polypeptide(L)'
;MVCRWDGATKSGSHSAGGMIILHQAGLVILARGIQFPDLDDPMVVELLVLREAILWCLSMGLLEIRFEGDVKVVVDKIHQSDTRDSRMGVVLEEVVHL
;
A
#
# COMPACT_ATOMS: atom_id res chain seq x y z
N MET A 1 -7.04 -2.98 10.56
CA MET A 1 -7.43 -3.76 9.36
C MET A 1 -6.17 -4.22 8.63
N VAL A 2 -6.30 -5.10 7.62
CA VAL A 2 -5.14 -5.53 6.80
C VAL A 2 -5.38 -5.11 5.36
N CYS A 3 -4.38 -4.54 4.69
CA CYS A 3 -4.38 -4.30 3.26
C CYS A 3 -3.30 -5.16 2.60
N ARG A 4 -3.69 -6.13 1.77
CA ARG A 4 -2.75 -6.88 0.94
C ARG A 4 -2.62 -6.25 -0.42
N TRP A 5 -1.43 -6.30 -0.98
CA TRP A 5 -1.11 -5.72 -2.28
C TRP A 5 -0.15 -6.65 -3.03
N ASP A 6 -0.24 -6.63 -4.35
CA ASP A 6 0.58 -7.45 -5.25
C ASP A 6 0.63 -6.82 -6.64
N GLY A 7 1.81 -6.87 -7.26
CA GLY A 7 2.10 -6.34 -8.59
C GLY A 7 2.49 -7.45 -9.55
N ALA A 8 1.88 -7.49 -10.72
CA ALA A 8 2.19 -8.46 -11.76
C ALA A 8 2.60 -7.77 -13.06
N THR A 9 3.68 -8.26 -13.65
CA THR A 9 4.14 -7.82 -14.98
C THR A 9 4.07 -8.96 -15.98
N LYS A 10 3.89 -8.60 -17.24
CA LYS A 10 3.99 -9.53 -18.36
C LYS A 10 4.86 -8.91 -19.43
N SER A 11 5.96 -9.58 -19.76
CA SER A 11 6.87 -9.12 -20.81
C SER A 11 6.11 -8.84 -22.11
N GLY A 12 6.33 -7.65 -22.68
CA GLY A 12 5.66 -7.20 -23.90
C GLY A 12 4.17 -6.88 -23.76
N SER A 13 3.69 -6.61 -22.54
CA SER A 13 2.29 -6.31 -22.23
C SER A 13 2.19 -5.28 -21.10
N HIS A 14 0.98 -4.82 -20.81
CA HIS A 14 0.68 -4.00 -19.64
C HIS A 14 0.94 -4.76 -18.33
N SER A 15 1.40 -4.02 -17.32
CA SER A 15 1.48 -4.49 -15.95
C SER A 15 0.20 -4.15 -15.19
N ALA A 16 -0.10 -4.93 -14.16
CA ALA A 16 -1.29 -4.77 -13.34
C ALA A 16 -0.97 -4.95 -11.87
N GLY A 17 -1.86 -4.45 -11.02
CA GLY A 17 -1.75 -4.59 -9.59
C GLY A 17 -3.10 -4.88 -8.95
N GLY A 18 -3.07 -5.59 -7.84
CA GLY A 18 -4.23 -5.89 -7.01
C GLY A 18 -4.00 -5.41 -5.59
N MET A 19 -5.08 -4.96 -4.96
CA MET A 19 -5.10 -4.64 -3.53
C MET A 19 -6.43 -5.04 -2.91
N ILE A 20 -6.37 -5.64 -1.72
CA ILE A 20 -7.55 -6.08 -0.97
C ILE A 20 -7.47 -5.59 0.47
N ILE A 21 -8.59 -5.09 1.00
CA ILE A 21 -8.74 -4.73 2.41
C ILE A 21 -9.55 -5.81 3.11
N LEU A 22 -8.99 -6.31 4.21
CA LEU A 22 -9.52 -7.40 5.00
C LEU A 22 -9.85 -6.91 6.41
N HIS A 23 -10.98 -7.37 6.93
CA HIS A 23 -11.29 -7.32 8.36
C HIS A 23 -10.37 -8.30 9.10
N GLN A 24 -10.20 -8.12 10.42
CA GLN A 24 -9.32 -8.97 11.25
C GLN A 24 -9.67 -10.47 11.21
N ALA A 25 -10.92 -10.82 10.85
CA ALA A 25 -11.37 -12.20 10.66
C ALA A 25 -11.02 -12.79 9.28
N GLY A 26 -10.26 -12.08 8.44
CA GLY A 26 -9.93 -12.49 7.07
C GLY A 26 -11.06 -12.25 6.06
N LEU A 27 -12.15 -11.57 6.46
CA LEU A 27 -13.24 -11.21 5.57
C LEU A 27 -12.79 -10.08 4.63
N VAL A 28 -12.91 -10.29 3.32
CA VAL A 28 -12.66 -9.23 2.32
C VAL A 28 -13.75 -8.17 2.44
N ILE A 29 -13.35 -6.93 2.69
CA ILE A 29 -14.24 -5.77 2.75
C ILE A 29 -14.27 -5.09 1.37
N LEU A 30 -13.09 -4.87 0.78
CA LEU A 30 -12.93 -4.18 -0.50
C LEU A 30 -11.80 -4.80 -1.32
N ALA A 31 -11.92 -4.71 -2.63
CA ALA A 31 -10.88 -5.08 -3.58
C ALA A 31 -10.78 -4.02 -4.69
N ARG A 32 -9.56 -3.74 -5.14
CA ARG A 32 -9.30 -2.81 -6.24
C ARG A 32 -8.18 -3.35 -7.12
N GLY A 33 -8.36 -3.20 -8.43
CA GLY A 33 -7.33 -3.43 -9.43
C GLY A 33 -6.81 -2.12 -10.00
N ILE A 34 -5.57 -2.13 -10.47
CA ILE A 34 -4.94 -1.03 -11.22
C ILE A 34 -4.16 -1.59 -12.40
N GLN A 35 -4.04 -0.80 -13.46
CA GLN A 35 -3.22 -1.12 -14.62
C GLN A 35 -2.19 -0.01 -14.83
N PHE A 36 -0.97 -0.41 -15.19
CA PHE A 36 0.11 0.49 -15.53
C PHE A 36 0.50 0.26 -17.00
N PRO A 37 0.21 1.22 -17.89
CA PRO A 37 0.67 1.15 -19.26
C PRO A 37 2.20 1.29 -19.31
N ASP A 38 2.83 0.56 -20.23
CA ASP A 38 4.25 0.68 -20.57
C ASP A 38 5.23 0.54 -19.40
N LEU A 39 4.86 -0.28 -18.40
CA LEU A 39 5.71 -0.59 -17.26
C LEU A 39 6.02 -2.08 -17.26
N ASP A 40 7.31 -2.43 -17.25
CA ASP A 40 7.81 -3.81 -17.36
C ASP A 40 8.67 -4.25 -16.17
N ASP A 41 9.19 -3.30 -15.38
CA ASP A 41 9.94 -3.58 -14.17
C ASP A 41 9.01 -4.05 -13.02
N PRO A 42 9.12 -5.33 -12.58
CA PRO A 42 8.27 -5.85 -11.52
C PRO A 42 8.47 -5.13 -10.19
N MET A 43 9.70 -4.72 -9.84
CA MET A 43 9.94 -4.00 -8.59
C MET A 43 9.27 -2.62 -8.59
N VAL A 44 9.26 -1.94 -9.73
CA VAL A 44 8.57 -0.65 -9.86
C VAL A 44 7.07 -0.82 -9.77
N VAL A 45 6.51 -1.86 -10.41
CA VAL A 45 5.08 -2.16 -10.33
C VAL A 45 4.67 -2.42 -8.89
N GLU A 46 5.40 -3.26 -8.17
CA GLU A 46 5.15 -3.58 -6.76
C GLU A 46 5.12 -2.33 -5.88
N LEU A 47 6.11 -1.45 -6.03
CA LEU A 47 6.16 -0.17 -5.31
C LEU A 47 4.98 0.76 -5.63
N LEU A 48 4.57 0.82 -6.91
CA LEU A 48 3.42 1.63 -7.32
C LEU A 48 2.11 1.07 -6.78
N VAL A 49 1.94 -0.26 -6.76
CA VAL A 49 0.75 -0.88 -6.16
C VAL A 49 0.68 -0.59 -4.67
N LEU A 50 1.81 -0.71 -3.95
CA LEU A 50 1.86 -0.33 -2.52
C LEU A 50 1.50 1.14 -2.31
N ARG A 51 2.06 2.06 -3.10
CA ARG A 51 1.74 3.49 -3.04
C ARG A 51 0.24 3.74 -3.22
N GLU A 52 -0.35 3.10 -4.22
CA GLU A 52 -1.79 3.23 -4.51
C GLU A 52 -2.66 2.60 -3.42
N ALA A 53 -2.22 1.49 -2.81
CA ALA A 53 -2.89 0.90 -1.65
C ALA A 53 -2.90 1.85 -0.45
N ILE A 54 -1.78 2.52 -0.18
CA ILE A 54 -1.69 3.53 0.89
C ILE A 54 -2.63 4.71 0.61
N LEU A 55 -2.57 5.29 -0.59
CA LEU A 55 -3.43 6.42 -0.97
C LEU A 55 -4.91 6.04 -0.92
N TRP A 56 -5.25 4.83 -1.35
CA TRP A 56 -6.62 4.33 -1.28
C TRP A 56 -7.10 4.23 0.17
N CYS A 57 -6.31 3.62 1.06
CA CYS A 57 -6.62 3.54 2.49
C CYS A 57 -6.81 4.92 3.13
N LEU A 58 -5.91 5.87 2.82
CA LEU A 58 -6.01 7.26 3.29
C LEU A 58 -7.29 7.95 2.78
N SER A 59 -7.65 7.75 1.51
CA SER A 59 -8.86 8.34 0.93
C SER A 59 -10.15 7.86 1.60
N MET A 60 -10.11 6.72 2.28
CA MET A 60 -11.22 6.14 3.04
C MET A 60 -11.17 6.49 4.54
N GLY A 61 -10.20 7.29 4.98
CA GLY A 61 -10.02 7.63 6.39
C GLY A 61 -9.54 6.45 7.25
N LEU A 62 -8.91 5.42 6.64
CA LEU A 62 -8.39 4.27 7.37
C LEU A 62 -6.98 4.57 7.88
N LEU A 63 -6.86 4.85 9.17
CA LEU A 63 -5.60 5.28 9.80
C LEU A 63 -4.80 4.11 10.41
N GLU A 64 -5.47 3.03 10.80
CA GLU A 64 -4.84 1.85 11.43
C GLU A 64 -4.90 0.62 10.51
N ILE A 65 -3.98 0.58 9.55
CA ILE A 65 -3.84 -0.50 8.58
C ILE A 65 -2.45 -1.12 8.63
N ARG A 66 -2.42 -2.46 8.65
CA ARG A 66 -1.23 -3.25 8.37
C ARG A 66 -1.18 -3.57 6.88
N PHE A 67 -0.10 -3.17 6.21
CA PHE A 67 0.15 -3.53 4.82
C PHE A 67 0.92 -4.85 4.74
N GLU A 68 0.49 -5.76 3.89
CA GLU A 68 1.09 -7.09 3.68
C GLU A 68 1.38 -7.29 2.18
N GLY A 69 2.63 -7.57 1.83
CA GLY A 69 3.07 -7.95 0.47
C GLY A 69 4.23 -8.95 0.58
N ASP A 70 4.56 -9.63 -0.52
CA ASP A 70 5.57 -10.69 -0.56
C ASP A 70 6.96 -10.23 -1.07
N VAL A 71 7.08 -8.96 -1.49
CA VAL A 71 8.34 -8.38 -1.96
C VAL A 71 9.25 -7.99 -0.79
N LYS A 72 10.04 -8.95 -0.32
CA LYS A 72 10.98 -8.80 0.81
C LYS A 72 11.89 -7.57 0.69
N VAL A 73 12.39 -7.25 -0.50
CA VAL A 73 13.29 -6.10 -0.72
C VAL A 73 12.59 -4.77 -0.43
N VAL A 74 11.31 -4.64 -0.80
CA VAL A 74 10.51 -3.43 -0.54
C VAL A 74 10.24 -3.30 0.97
N VAL A 75 9.82 -4.40 1.60
CA VAL A 75 9.56 -4.45 3.04
C VAL A 75 10.83 -4.09 3.83
N ASP A 76 11.95 -4.73 3.51
CA ASP A 76 13.24 -4.49 4.17
C ASP A 76 13.69 -3.03 3.97
N LYS A 77 13.47 -2.43 2.79
CA LYS A 77 13.86 -1.04 2.52
C LYS A 77 13.04 -0.02 3.32
N ILE A 78 11.74 -0.26 3.50
CA ILE A 78 10.86 0.57 4.34
C ILE A 78 11.27 0.49 5.81
N HIS A 79 11.66 -0.69 6.29
CA HIS A 79 12.11 -0.89 7.66
C HIS A 79 13.58 -0.50 7.91
N GLN A 80 14.42 -0.35 6.88
CA GLN A 80 15.82 0.08 7.04
C GLN A 80 15.99 1.58 7.30
N SER A 81 14.99 2.41 7.00
CA SER A 81 15.00 3.85 7.39
C SER A 81 14.84 4.10 8.89
N ASP A 82 14.68 3.04 9.68
CA ASP A 82 14.30 3.08 11.10
C ASP A 82 15.49 3.38 12.06
N THR A 83 16.35 4.32 11.68
CA THR A 83 17.13 5.12 12.66
C THR A 83 16.50 6.49 12.93
N ARG A 84 15.40 6.84 12.23
CA ARG A 84 14.57 8.00 12.56
C ARG A 84 13.11 7.67 12.28
N ASP A 85 12.33 7.70 13.36
CA ASP A 85 10.87 7.67 13.46
C ASP A 85 10.20 8.29 12.21
N SER A 86 9.92 7.46 11.21
CA SER A 86 9.38 7.91 9.91
C SER A 86 7.86 7.89 9.98
N ARG A 87 7.29 8.86 10.70
CA ARG A 87 5.86 9.12 10.69
C ARG A 87 5.50 9.83 9.38
N MET A 88 4.89 9.12 8.45
CA MET A 88 4.22 9.77 7.31
C MET A 88 2.78 10.07 7.74
N GLY A 89 2.58 11.26 8.31
CA GLY A 89 1.30 11.77 8.78
C GLY A 89 1.48 13.09 9.52
N VAL A 90 0.50 13.98 9.41
CA VAL A 90 0.45 15.19 10.24
C VAL A 90 -0.14 14.80 11.59
N VAL A 91 0.58 15.07 12.68
CA VAL A 91 -0.03 15.12 14.02
C VAL A 91 -0.96 16.33 14.02
N LEU A 92 -2.26 16.10 14.02
CA LEU A 92 -3.23 17.16 14.31
C LEU A 92 -3.20 17.37 15.83
N GLU A 93 -2.51 18.43 16.28
CA GLU A 93 -2.64 18.89 17.67
C GLU A 93 -4.10 19.26 17.94
N GLU A 94 -4.56 18.93 19.15
CA GLU A 94 -5.93 19.00 19.65
C GLU A 94 -6.79 20.14 19.05
N VAL A 95 -7.96 19.78 18.54
CA VAL A 95 -9.06 20.73 18.39
C VAL A 95 -9.60 21.03 19.79
N VAL A 96 -9.05 22.02 20.46
CA VAL A 96 -9.71 22.65 21.60
C VAL A 96 -10.76 23.60 21.03
N HIS A 97 -12.03 23.19 21.11
CA HIS A 97 -13.14 24.13 20.97
C HIS A 97 -13.88 24.24 22.30
N LEU A 98 -13.77 25.46 22.83
CA LEU A 98 -14.53 26.07 23.91
C LEU A 98 -16.04 26.02 23.66
#